data_AF-A0A950ECE1-F1
#
_entry.id   AF-A0A950ECE1-F1
#
_cell.length_a   1.000
_cell.length_b   1.000
_cell.length_c   1.000
_cell.angle_alpha   90.00
_cell.angle_beta   90.00
_cell.angle_gamma   90.00
#
_symmetry.space_group_name_H-M   'P 1'
#
loop_
_entity.id
_entity.type
_entity.pdbx_description
1 polymer ?
#
loop_
_entity_poly.entity_id
_entity_poly.type
_entity_poly.pdbx_seq_one_letter_code
_entity_poly.pdbx_strand_id
1 'polypeptide(L)'
;MPGLSFRVTGVEPASRGLVPLLHFEIEVSNSPETELIQAILLHAQIQIQSTQRHYDSEETEKLVELFGTSDRWGQTLRSRLWTHANATVRPFTHSTNAILPVHCTYDLNVSATKYFYALKEGNVPLLFLFSGTVFYDGPDGRLQVEQIAWDNECTYQLPLPIWQQLMDRHYPNSAWVSLHRHVFEKLYAYRRHHGLQTWEQTIERLLADFESVDR
;
A
#
# COMPACT_ATOMS: atom_id res chain seq x y z
N MET A 1 -6.04 12.19 30.73
CA MET A 1 -4.93 11.67 29.92
C MET A 1 -5.57 10.76 28.90
N PRO A 2 -5.57 11.15 27.62
CA PRO A 2 -6.27 10.42 26.57
C PRO A 2 -5.79 8.99 26.44
N GLY A 3 -6.68 8.04 26.69
CA GLY A 3 -6.53 6.64 26.32
C GLY A 3 -7.10 6.43 24.93
N LEU A 4 -6.35 6.82 23.91
CA LEU A 4 -6.79 6.66 22.53
C LEU A 4 -6.73 5.19 22.09
N SER A 5 -7.66 4.80 21.22
CA SER A 5 -7.58 3.55 20.47
C SER A 5 -8.03 3.76 19.03
N PHE A 6 -7.46 2.97 18.12
CA PHE A 6 -7.64 3.14 16.68
C PHE A 6 -8.09 1.83 16.05
N ARG A 7 -9.02 1.91 15.09
CA ARG A 7 -9.45 0.77 14.29
C ARG A 7 -9.62 1.19 12.84
N VAL A 8 -9.04 0.44 11.92
CA VAL A 8 -9.36 0.57 10.49
C VAL A 8 -10.71 -0.12 10.24
N THR A 9 -11.71 0.62 9.79
CA THR A 9 -13.07 0.11 9.55
C THR A 9 -13.32 -0.23 8.09
N GLY A 10 -12.60 0.41 7.17
CA GLY A 10 -12.83 0.29 5.75
C GLY A 10 -11.67 0.82 4.92
N VAL A 11 -11.71 0.51 3.63
CA VAL A 11 -10.82 1.09 2.63
C VAL A 11 -11.55 1.25 1.32
N GLU A 12 -11.33 2.38 0.65
CA GLU A 12 -11.86 2.63 -0.68
C GLU A 12 -10.86 3.36 -1.58
N PRO A 13 -10.94 3.18 -2.92
CA PRO A 13 -10.21 4.01 -3.86
C PRO A 13 -10.71 5.46 -3.80
N ALA A 14 -9.79 6.43 -3.81
CA ALA A 14 -10.17 7.84 -3.91
C ALA A 14 -10.95 8.10 -5.21
N SER A 15 -12.18 8.62 -5.09
CA SER A 15 -13.12 8.75 -6.21
C SER A 15 -12.64 9.65 -7.36
N ARG A 16 -11.82 10.67 -7.06
CA ARG A 16 -11.31 11.66 -8.03
C ARG A 16 -9.79 11.85 -7.92
N GLY A 17 -9.06 10.79 -7.55
CA GLY A 17 -7.60 10.82 -7.55
C GLY A 17 -7.05 10.94 -8.97
N LEU A 18 -6.09 11.84 -9.19
CA LEU A 18 -5.28 11.84 -10.42
C LEU A 18 -4.12 10.84 -10.36
N VAL A 19 -3.88 10.26 -9.18
CA VAL A 19 -2.89 9.24 -8.90
C VAL A 19 -3.55 8.12 -8.07
N PRO A 20 -3.03 6.89 -8.12
CA PRO A 20 -3.56 5.79 -7.32
C PRO A 20 -3.49 6.13 -5.82
N LEU A 21 -4.65 6.26 -5.19
CA LEU A 21 -4.79 6.65 -3.79
C LEU A 21 -5.87 5.80 -3.11
N LEU A 22 -5.51 5.16 -2.00
CA LEU A 22 -6.44 4.48 -1.12
C LEU A 22 -6.78 5.40 0.06
N HIS A 23 -8.04 5.40 0.46
CA HIS A 23 -8.53 6.04 1.69
C HIS A 23 -8.87 4.94 2.68
N PHE A 24 -8.08 4.83 3.75
CA PHE A 24 -8.44 3.99 4.88
C PHE A 24 -9.31 4.79 5.85
N GLU A 25 -10.45 4.23 6.22
CA GLU A 25 -11.31 4.79 7.26
C GLU A 25 -10.80 4.34 8.62
N ILE A 26 -10.48 5.30 9.49
CA ILE A 26 -9.98 5.07 10.83
C ILE A 26 -11.03 5.57 11.83
N GLU A 27 -11.59 4.65 12.62
CA GLU A 27 -12.31 5.01 13.84
C GLU A 27 -11.30 5.29 14.95
N VAL A 28 -11.46 6.43 15.60
CA VAL A 28 -10.68 6.84 16.76
C VAL A 28 -11.63 6.99 17.93
N SER A 29 -11.28 6.39 19.07
CA SER A 29 -12.02 6.56 20.33
C SER A 29 -11.09 7.01 21.44
N ASN A 30 -11.64 7.74 22.40
CA ASN A 30 -10.95 8.23 23.58
C ASN A 30 -11.56 7.63 24.86
N SER A 31 -10.70 7.33 25.82
CA SER A 31 -11.05 7.00 27.20
C SER A 31 -10.26 7.91 28.14
N PRO A 32 -10.89 8.78 28.96
CA PRO A 32 -12.31 8.83 29.27
C PRO A 32 -13.16 9.55 28.19
N GLU A 33 -14.41 9.10 28.02
CA GLU A 33 -15.32 9.54 26.95
C GLU A 33 -15.79 11.00 27.04
N THR A 34 -15.52 11.67 28.16
CA THR A 34 -15.93 13.05 28.44
C THR A 34 -14.85 14.07 28.15
N GLU A 35 -13.61 13.63 27.90
CA GLU A 35 -12.47 14.51 27.62
C GLU A 35 -12.52 14.96 26.16
N LEU A 36 -12.53 16.28 25.95
CA LEU A 36 -12.54 16.86 24.61
C LEU A 36 -11.14 16.77 24.00
N ILE A 37 -11.02 15.98 22.94
CA ILE A 37 -9.89 16.01 22.03
C ILE A 37 -10.11 17.17 21.06
N GLN A 38 -9.17 18.11 21.02
CA GLN A 38 -9.19 19.27 20.13
C GLN A 38 -8.66 18.91 18.74
N ALA A 39 -7.61 18.10 18.66
CA ALA A 39 -7.06 17.60 17.41
C ALA A 39 -6.11 16.43 17.65
N ILE A 40 -5.93 15.60 16.62
CA ILE A 40 -4.83 14.63 16.58
C ILE A 40 -4.05 14.84 15.29
N LEU A 41 -2.74 15.03 15.41
CA LEU A 41 -1.81 14.88 14.29
C LEU A 41 -1.39 13.42 14.26
N LEU A 42 -2.07 12.63 13.43
CA LEU A 42 -1.91 11.18 13.35
C LEU A 42 -0.87 10.81 12.30
N HIS A 43 0.10 10.02 12.72
CA HIS A 43 1.05 9.31 11.87
C HIS A 43 0.77 7.81 11.94
N ALA A 44 0.84 7.14 10.81
CA ALA A 44 0.72 5.68 10.74
C ALA A 44 1.87 5.11 9.92
N GLN A 45 2.63 4.20 10.53
CA GLN A 45 3.53 3.31 9.82
C GLN A 45 2.74 2.04 9.45
N ILE A 46 2.63 1.74 8.16
CA ILE A 46 1.86 0.60 7.66
C ILE A 46 2.81 -0.49 7.19
N GLN A 47 2.67 -1.68 7.75
CA GLN A 47 3.44 -2.85 7.35
C GLN A 47 2.55 -3.88 6.66
N ILE A 48 3.10 -4.54 5.64
CA ILE A 48 2.51 -5.76 5.08
C ILE A 48 3.03 -6.94 5.90
N GLN A 49 2.12 -7.72 6.48
CA GLN A 49 2.44 -8.91 7.27
C GLN A 49 2.40 -10.17 6.41
N SER A 50 3.28 -10.26 5.41
CA SER A 50 3.27 -11.36 4.41
C SER A 50 3.26 -12.78 5.02
N THR A 51 3.72 -12.96 6.26
CA THR A 51 3.68 -14.24 6.98
C THR A 51 2.29 -14.65 7.47
N GLN A 52 1.34 -13.72 7.55
CA GLN A 52 -0.03 -13.94 8.03
C GLN A 52 -1.00 -14.32 6.89
N ARG A 53 -0.45 -14.75 5.74
CA ARG A 53 -1.20 -15.09 4.54
C ARG A 53 -0.68 -16.42 3.96
N HIS A 54 -1.60 -17.21 3.43
CA HIS A 54 -1.29 -18.38 2.62
C HIS A 54 -1.14 -17.99 1.14
N TYR A 55 -0.25 -18.69 0.43
CA TYR A 55 0.05 -18.46 -0.99
C TYR A 55 -0.13 -19.75 -1.76
N ASP A 56 -0.81 -19.67 -2.90
CA ASP A 56 -0.92 -20.80 -3.81
C ASP A 56 0.39 -21.02 -4.61
N SER A 57 0.43 -22.05 -5.47
CA SER A 57 1.62 -22.37 -6.25
C SER A 57 1.99 -21.29 -7.28
N GLU A 58 0.99 -20.62 -7.88
CA GLU A 58 1.20 -19.58 -8.90
C GLU A 58 1.74 -18.30 -8.24
N GLU A 59 1.14 -17.91 -7.10
CA GLU A 59 1.62 -16.80 -6.28
C GLU A 59 3.04 -17.09 -5.76
N THR A 60 3.31 -18.32 -5.32
CA THR A 60 4.63 -18.74 -4.84
C THR A 60 5.70 -18.56 -5.92
N GLU A 61 5.41 -18.95 -7.16
CA GLU A 61 6.32 -18.79 -8.30
C GLU A 61 6.63 -17.31 -8.58
N LYS A 62 5.59 -16.47 -8.61
CA LYS A 62 5.73 -15.01 -8.84
C LYS A 62 6.47 -14.30 -7.71
N LEU A 63 6.40 -14.82 -6.49
CA LEU A 63 7.03 -14.23 -5.31
C LEU A 63 8.51 -14.60 -5.12
N VAL A 64 9.07 -15.48 -5.97
CA VAL A 64 10.48 -15.90 -5.88
C VAL A 64 11.43 -14.71 -5.95
N GLU A 65 11.13 -13.69 -6.75
CA GLU A 65 11.98 -12.50 -6.85
C GLU A 65 12.04 -11.70 -5.53
N LEU A 66 10.98 -11.75 -4.72
CA LEU A 66 10.89 -10.99 -3.47
C LEU A 66 11.39 -11.77 -2.26
N PHE A 67 11.07 -13.06 -2.19
CA PHE A 67 11.32 -13.87 -1.00
C PHE A 67 12.24 -15.07 -1.26
N GLY A 68 12.69 -15.29 -2.49
CA GLY A 68 13.38 -16.51 -2.90
C GLY A 68 12.44 -17.70 -2.99
N THR A 69 13.03 -18.88 -3.18
CA THR A 69 12.33 -20.16 -3.27
C THR A 69 11.60 -20.49 -1.95
N SER A 70 10.53 -21.29 -2.04
CA SER A 70 9.62 -21.57 -0.91
C SER A 70 10.29 -22.24 0.29
N ASP A 71 11.34 -23.03 0.08
CA ASP A 71 12.17 -23.63 1.14
C ASP A 71 12.87 -22.58 2.03
N ARG A 72 13.07 -21.36 1.51
CA ARG A 72 13.74 -20.26 2.22
C ARG A 72 12.76 -19.35 2.97
N TRP A 73 11.45 -19.51 2.78
CA TRP A 73 10.45 -18.57 3.30
C TRP A 73 10.42 -18.49 4.82
N GLY A 74 10.81 -19.54 5.55
CA GLY A 74 10.97 -19.47 7.00
C GLY A 74 11.94 -18.36 7.45
N GLN A 75 12.88 -17.95 6.60
CA GLN A 75 13.88 -16.92 6.87
C GLN A 75 13.58 -15.59 6.16
N THR A 76 13.03 -15.63 4.94
CA THR A 76 12.89 -14.47 4.06
C THR A 76 11.53 -13.79 4.15
N LEU A 77 10.47 -14.56 4.40
CA LEU A 77 9.11 -14.04 4.54
C LEU A 77 9.00 -13.35 5.90
N ARG A 78 8.86 -12.03 5.88
CA ARG A 78 8.84 -11.17 7.06
C ARG A 78 7.86 -10.02 6.84
N SER A 79 7.33 -9.49 7.93
CA SER A 79 6.62 -8.21 7.87
C SER A 79 7.57 -7.12 7.40
N ARG A 80 7.11 -6.29 6.46
CA ARG A 80 7.91 -5.21 5.88
C ARG A 80 7.12 -3.92 5.89
N LEU A 81 7.81 -2.82 6.13
CA LEU A 81 7.27 -1.48 5.92
C LEU A 81 6.77 -1.36 4.48
N TRP A 82 5.49 -1.03 4.33
CA TRP A 82 4.93 -0.63 3.05
C TRP A 82 5.09 0.87 2.85
N THR A 83 4.53 1.66 3.77
CA THR A 83 4.56 3.12 3.66
C THR A 83 4.26 3.79 5.00
N HIS A 84 4.51 5.09 5.04
CA HIS A 84 4.01 5.99 6.08
C HIS A 84 2.83 6.81 5.53
N ALA A 85 1.87 7.10 6.39
CA ALA A 85 0.71 7.93 6.07
C ALA A 85 0.40 8.89 7.22
N ASN A 86 -0.23 10.01 6.91
CA ASN A 86 -0.56 11.04 7.89
C ASN A 86 -2.00 11.50 7.72
N ALA A 87 -2.66 11.83 8.83
CA ALA A 87 -3.98 12.44 8.84
C ALA A 87 -4.11 13.44 10.00
N THR A 88 -5.03 14.40 9.86
CA THR A 88 -5.44 15.26 10.97
C THR A 88 -6.85 14.87 11.39
N VAL A 89 -7.00 14.42 12.64
CA VAL A 89 -8.29 14.11 13.24
C VAL A 89 -8.87 15.39 13.83
N ARG A 90 -10.13 15.67 13.51
CA ARG A 90 -10.89 16.85 13.97
C ARG A 90 -11.34 16.68 15.43
N PRO A 91 -11.79 17.76 16.10
CA PRO A 91 -12.24 17.67 17.49
C PRO A 91 -13.35 16.62 17.71
N PHE A 92 -13.28 15.91 18.83
CA PHE A 92 -14.29 14.94 19.28
C PHE A 92 -14.14 14.65 20.78
N THR A 93 -15.18 14.09 21.43
CA THR A 93 -15.14 13.77 22.87
C THR A 93 -15.07 12.26 23.14
N HIS A 94 -15.89 11.49 22.43
CA HIS A 94 -15.96 10.03 22.60
C HIS A 94 -15.28 9.28 21.45
N SER A 95 -15.81 9.43 20.24
CA SER A 95 -15.25 8.83 19.04
C SER A 95 -15.48 9.68 17.79
N THR A 96 -14.69 9.43 16.76
CA THR A 96 -14.83 10.04 15.44
C THR A 96 -14.22 9.17 14.37
N ASN A 97 -14.52 9.48 13.10
CA ASN A 97 -13.90 8.86 11.95
C ASN A 97 -12.97 9.84 11.25
N ALA A 98 -11.82 9.34 10.79
CA ALA A 98 -10.85 10.07 9.99
C ALA A 98 -10.45 9.26 8.76
N ILE A 99 -10.00 9.94 7.71
CA ILE A 99 -9.46 9.32 6.51
C ILE A 99 -7.94 9.37 6.58
N LEU A 100 -7.30 8.21 6.44
CA LEU A 100 -5.86 8.07 6.29
C LEU A 100 -5.52 7.78 4.81
N PRO A 101 -5.03 8.78 4.06
CA PRO A 101 -4.68 8.62 2.65
C PRO A 101 -3.37 7.85 2.47
N VAL A 102 -3.39 6.84 1.60
CA VAL A 102 -2.25 5.97 1.30
C VAL A 102 -2.01 5.93 -0.21
N HIS A 103 -0.90 6.55 -0.63
CA HIS A 103 -0.50 6.57 -2.03
C HIS A 103 -0.03 5.18 -2.49
N CYS A 104 -0.47 4.79 -3.68
CA CYS A 104 -0.08 3.53 -4.32
C CYS A 104 0.67 3.83 -5.62
N THR A 105 1.49 2.86 -6.06
CA THR A 105 2.22 2.93 -7.33
C THR A 105 2.10 1.62 -8.08
N TYR A 106 2.13 1.71 -9.41
CA TYR A 106 2.20 0.56 -10.31
C TYR A 106 3.61 0.34 -10.89
N ASP A 107 4.62 0.96 -10.26
CA ASP A 107 6.03 0.74 -10.57
C ASP A 107 6.47 -0.65 -10.07
N LEU A 108 6.60 -1.59 -11.00
CA LEU A 108 7.08 -2.94 -10.72
C LEU A 108 8.56 -3.02 -10.32
N ASN A 109 9.29 -1.94 -10.07
CA ASN A 109 10.57 -2.00 -9.34
C ASN A 109 10.37 -1.87 -7.82
N VAL A 110 9.20 -1.39 -7.39
CA VAL A 110 8.86 -1.25 -5.97
C VAL A 110 8.41 -2.61 -5.44
N SER A 111 9.08 -3.11 -4.39
CA SER A 111 8.79 -4.43 -3.82
C SER A 111 7.34 -4.61 -3.38
N ALA A 112 6.72 -3.58 -2.82
CA ALA A 112 5.31 -3.63 -2.44
C ALA A 112 4.40 -3.84 -3.67
N THR A 113 4.66 -3.13 -4.77
CA THR A 113 3.90 -3.28 -6.01
C THR A 113 4.10 -4.66 -6.62
N LYS A 114 5.34 -5.17 -6.69
CA LYS A 114 5.60 -6.55 -7.09
C LYS A 114 4.83 -7.55 -6.24
N TYR A 115 4.78 -7.33 -4.92
CA TYR A 115 4.06 -8.19 -4.01
C TYR A 115 2.58 -8.21 -4.36
N PHE A 116 1.90 -7.04 -4.43
CA PHE A 116 0.49 -6.97 -4.82
C PHE A 116 0.22 -7.56 -6.21
N TYR A 117 1.09 -7.30 -7.18
CA TYR A 117 0.98 -7.81 -8.54
C TYR A 117 1.12 -9.34 -8.63
N ALA A 118 1.92 -9.94 -7.75
CA ALA A 118 2.09 -11.39 -7.70
C ALA A 118 0.85 -12.12 -7.15
N LEU A 119 -0.01 -11.43 -6.38
CA LEU A 119 -1.19 -12.03 -5.76
C LEU A 119 -2.36 -12.13 -6.73
N LYS A 120 -3.13 -13.20 -6.58
CA LYS A 120 -4.28 -13.51 -7.42
C LYS A 120 -5.59 -13.08 -6.78
N GLU A 121 -5.78 -13.44 -5.51
CA GLU A 121 -7.05 -13.22 -4.79
C GLU A 121 -6.87 -12.98 -3.29
N GLY A 122 -7.96 -12.97 -2.51
CA GLY A 122 -7.92 -12.89 -1.05
C GLY A 122 -7.55 -11.50 -0.49
N ASN A 123 -6.99 -11.49 0.73
CA ASN A 123 -6.68 -10.27 1.47
C ASN A 123 -5.19 -10.13 1.78
N VAL A 124 -4.70 -8.90 1.80
CA VAL A 124 -3.35 -8.57 2.24
C VAL A 124 -3.40 -8.13 3.70
N PRO A 125 -2.78 -8.89 4.63
CA PRO A 125 -2.75 -8.53 6.04
C PRO A 125 -1.84 -7.32 6.25
N LEU A 126 -2.40 -6.26 6.82
CA LEU A 126 -1.73 -5.02 7.16
C LEU A 126 -1.67 -4.84 8.67
N LEU A 127 -0.57 -4.29 9.16
CA LEU A 127 -0.41 -3.80 10.53
C LEU A 127 -0.19 -2.29 10.48
N PHE A 128 -1.04 -1.55 11.18
CA PHE A 128 -0.96 -0.11 11.35
C PHE A 128 -0.36 0.16 12.73
N LEU A 129 0.77 0.84 12.76
CA LEU A 129 1.42 1.30 13.98
C LEU A 129 1.21 2.81 14.07
N PHE A 130 0.36 3.24 15.01
CA PHE A 130 -0.01 4.64 15.15
C PHE A 130 0.93 5.37 16.08
N SER A 131 1.24 6.62 15.73
CA SER A 131 2.01 7.54 16.54
C SER A 131 1.59 8.96 16.20
N GLY A 132 2.08 9.95 16.95
CA GLY A 132 1.76 11.35 16.69
C GLY A 132 1.39 12.09 17.96
N THR A 133 0.68 13.20 17.80
CA THR A 133 0.44 14.16 18.88
C THR A 133 -1.05 14.40 19.08
N VAL A 134 -1.48 14.34 20.33
CA VAL A 134 -2.86 14.58 20.78
C VAL A 134 -2.92 15.94 21.46
N PHE A 135 -3.91 16.72 21.06
CA PHE A 135 -4.25 18.01 21.66
C PHE A 135 -5.61 17.86 22.32
N TYR A 136 -5.69 18.10 23.64
CA TYR A 136 -6.92 17.88 24.41
C TYR A 136 -7.06 18.91 25.52
N ASP A 137 -8.28 19.08 26.02
CA ASP A 137 -8.53 19.95 27.17
C ASP A 137 -8.25 19.19 28.46
N GLY A 138 -7.30 19.71 29.25
CA GLY A 138 -7.03 19.21 30.59
C GLY A 138 -8.19 19.47 31.56
N PRO A 139 -8.15 18.89 32.76
CA PRO A 139 -9.21 19.06 33.78
C PRO A 139 -9.48 20.52 34.18
N ASP A 140 -8.51 21.42 33.98
CA ASP A 140 -8.59 22.85 34.25
C ASP A 140 -9.03 23.68 33.02
N GLY A 141 -9.42 23.03 31.93
CA GLY A 141 -9.84 23.64 30.66
C GLY A 141 -8.69 24.23 29.84
N ARG A 142 -7.43 23.95 30.20
CA ARG A 142 -6.26 24.37 29.43
C ARG A 142 -5.88 23.33 28.40
N LEU A 143 -5.40 23.79 27.25
CA LEU A 143 -4.85 22.93 26.21
C LEU A 143 -3.63 22.15 26.76
N GLN A 144 -3.71 20.84 26.64
CA GLN A 144 -2.63 19.90 26.93
C GLN A 144 -2.17 19.22 25.64
N VAL A 145 -0.93 18.75 25.64
CA VAL A 145 -0.28 18.12 24.49
C VAL A 145 0.42 16.86 24.95
N GLU A 146 0.11 15.74 24.30
CA GLU A 146 0.72 14.45 24.60
C GLU A 146 1.07 13.69 23.32
N GLN A 147 1.97 12.70 23.45
CA GLN A 147 2.27 11.77 22.38
C GLN A 147 1.33 10.57 22.46
N ILE A 148 0.93 10.05 21.31
CA ILE A 148 0.20 8.78 21.21
C ILE A 148 1.08 7.66 21.77
N ALA A 149 0.51 6.80 22.63
CA ALA A 149 1.22 5.68 23.21
C ALA A 149 1.68 4.68 22.14
N TRP A 150 2.89 4.14 22.31
CA TRP A 150 3.61 3.33 21.32
C TRP A 150 2.96 1.97 21.01
N ASP A 151 2.04 1.51 21.86
CA ASP A 151 1.29 0.26 21.74
C ASP A 151 -0.03 0.43 20.97
N ASN A 152 -0.31 1.62 20.42
CA ASN A 152 -1.45 1.84 19.56
C ASN A 152 -1.23 1.23 18.19
N GLU A 153 -1.73 0.01 18.01
CA GLU A 153 -1.69 -0.70 16.74
C GLU A 153 -3.03 -1.35 16.39
N CYS A 154 -3.26 -1.57 15.10
CA CYS A 154 -4.35 -2.42 14.65
C CYS A 154 -3.99 -3.20 13.40
N THR A 155 -4.63 -4.36 13.21
CA THR A 155 -4.53 -5.13 11.97
C THR A 155 -5.73 -4.89 11.08
N TYR A 156 -5.51 -4.99 9.76
CA TYR A 156 -6.57 -4.88 8.76
C TYR A 156 -6.30 -5.80 7.58
N GLN A 157 -7.33 -6.42 7.06
CA GLN A 157 -7.24 -7.32 5.91
C GLN A 157 -7.65 -6.54 4.65
N LEU A 158 -6.66 -5.96 3.94
CA LEU A 158 -6.92 -5.21 2.70
C LEU A 158 -7.40 -6.16 1.61
N PRO A 159 -8.65 -6.02 1.11
CA PRO A 159 -9.11 -6.84 0.00
C PRO A 159 -8.30 -6.54 -1.26
N LEU A 160 -7.62 -7.56 -1.80
CA LEU A 160 -6.81 -7.42 -3.01
C LEU A 160 -7.59 -6.83 -4.21
N PRO A 161 -8.88 -7.17 -4.42
CA PRO A 161 -9.65 -6.58 -5.53
C PRO A 161 -9.74 -5.05 -5.47
N ILE A 162 -9.68 -4.42 -4.29
CA ILE A 162 -9.73 -2.96 -4.16
C ILE A 162 -8.46 -2.33 -4.76
N TRP A 163 -7.29 -2.94 -4.49
CA TRP A 163 -6.03 -2.49 -5.08
C TRP A 163 -5.98 -2.76 -6.59
N GLN A 164 -6.42 -3.94 -7.04
CA GLN A 164 -6.47 -4.29 -8.46
C GLN A 164 -7.36 -3.32 -9.24
N GLN A 165 -8.59 -3.07 -8.77
CA GLN A 165 -9.50 -2.10 -9.39
C GLN A 165 -8.95 -0.67 -9.40
N LEU A 166 -8.21 -0.28 -8.35
CA LEU A 166 -7.51 1.00 -8.33
C LEU A 166 -6.46 1.05 -9.45
N MET A 167 -5.61 0.02 -9.58
CA MET A 167 -4.59 -0.03 -10.63
C MET A 167 -5.21 -0.07 -12.03
N ASP A 168 -6.21 -0.90 -12.27
CA ASP A 168 -6.89 -1.04 -13.57
C ASP A 168 -7.56 0.28 -14.01
N ARG A 169 -8.07 1.07 -13.05
CA ARG A 169 -8.64 2.39 -13.35
C ARG A 169 -7.57 3.39 -13.82
N HIS A 170 -6.38 3.34 -13.23
CA HIS A 170 -5.29 4.27 -13.54
C HIS A 170 -4.40 3.81 -14.70
N TYR A 171 -4.31 2.50 -14.93
CA TYR A 171 -3.47 1.86 -15.95
C TYR A 171 -4.30 0.80 -16.72
N PRO A 172 -5.35 1.22 -17.44
CA PRO A 172 -6.25 0.28 -18.11
C PRO A 172 -5.50 -0.47 -19.21
N ASN A 173 -5.62 -1.80 -19.22
CA ASN A 173 -5.02 -2.70 -20.22
C ASN A 173 -3.53 -2.45 -20.51
N SER A 174 -2.80 -1.92 -19.52
CA SER A 174 -1.40 -1.53 -19.69
C SER A 174 -0.59 -1.89 -18.46
N ALA A 175 0.64 -2.32 -18.68
CA ALA A 175 1.63 -2.52 -17.65
C ALA A 175 2.71 -1.45 -17.77
N TRP A 176 3.26 -1.01 -16.64
CA TRP A 176 4.38 -0.10 -16.64
C TRP A 176 5.70 -0.88 -16.56
N VAL A 177 6.62 -0.58 -17.49
CA VAL A 177 7.95 -1.20 -17.55
C VAL A 177 9.00 -0.09 -17.47
N SER A 178 9.78 -0.11 -16.38
CA SER A 178 10.99 0.72 -16.30
C SER A 178 12.12 0.08 -17.08
N LEU A 179 12.84 0.88 -17.84
CA LEU A 179 14.07 0.46 -18.50
C LEU A 179 15.20 1.41 -18.10
N HIS A 180 16.37 0.84 -17.80
CA HIS A 180 17.57 1.65 -17.68
C HIS A 180 17.80 2.43 -18.98
N ARG A 181 18.24 3.69 -18.88
CA ARG A 181 18.32 4.61 -20.03
C ARG A 181 19.05 4.01 -21.23
N HIS A 182 20.20 3.37 -20.99
CA HIS A 182 20.99 2.72 -22.04
C HIS A 182 20.24 1.60 -22.77
N VAL A 183 19.42 0.82 -22.05
CA VAL A 183 18.60 -0.25 -22.64
C VAL A 183 17.49 0.35 -23.50
N PHE A 184 16.85 1.41 -23.01
CA PHE A 184 15.84 2.14 -23.78
C PHE A 184 16.42 2.71 -25.09
N GLU A 185 17.61 3.31 -25.06
CA GLU A 185 18.25 3.84 -26.28
C GLU A 185 18.51 2.74 -27.32
N LYS A 186 18.95 1.55 -26.87
CA LYS A 186 19.10 0.38 -27.76
C LYS A 186 17.77 -0.07 -28.34
N LEU A 187 16.73 -0.17 -27.51
CA LEU A 187 15.38 -0.55 -27.94
C LEU A 187 14.80 0.45 -28.93
N TYR A 188 15.02 1.75 -28.70
CA TYR A 188 14.61 2.82 -29.61
C TYR A 188 15.36 2.77 -30.95
N ALA A 189 16.68 2.52 -30.93
CA ALA A 189 17.47 2.32 -32.15
C ALA A 189 16.98 1.12 -32.97
N TYR A 190 16.68 -0.01 -32.30
CA TYR A 190 16.10 -1.20 -32.92
C TYR A 190 14.76 -0.89 -33.60
N ARG A 191 13.83 -0.24 -32.87
CA ARG A 191 12.53 0.19 -33.40
C ARG A 191 12.67 1.03 -34.68
N ARG A 192 13.59 2.01 -34.68
CA ARG A 192 13.85 2.87 -35.85
C ARG A 192 14.42 2.09 -37.02
N HIS A 193 15.41 1.22 -36.79
CA HIS A 193 16.05 0.43 -37.83
C HIS A 193 15.06 -0.51 -38.55
N HIS A 194 14.09 -1.06 -37.80
CA HIS A 194 13.07 -1.96 -38.34
C HIS A 194 11.79 -1.25 -38.79
N GLY A 195 11.73 0.09 -38.73
CA GLY A 195 10.58 0.88 -39.18
C GLY A 195 9.28 0.62 -38.41
N LEU A 196 9.36 0.19 -37.14
CA LEU A 196 8.19 -0.20 -36.35
C LEU A 196 7.45 1.02 -35.79
N GLN A 197 6.12 1.03 -35.93
CA GLN A 197 5.29 2.20 -35.68
C GLN A 197 4.90 2.37 -34.21
N THR A 198 4.88 1.30 -33.43
CA THR A 198 4.51 1.34 -32.01
C THR A 198 5.51 0.59 -31.13
N TRP A 199 5.43 0.82 -29.82
CA TRP A 199 6.25 0.08 -28.85
C TRP A 199 5.77 -1.36 -28.71
N GLU A 200 4.46 -1.58 -28.79
CA GLU A 200 3.81 -2.89 -28.77
C GLU A 200 4.36 -3.77 -29.88
N GLN A 201 4.37 -3.29 -31.13
CA GLN A 201 4.98 -4.01 -32.27
C GLN A 201 6.47 -4.33 -32.05
N THR A 202 7.18 -3.43 -31.37
CA THR A 202 8.61 -3.62 -31.07
C THR A 202 8.80 -4.74 -30.08
N ILE A 203 7.98 -4.78 -29.03
CA ILE A 203 8.03 -5.80 -27.98
C ILE A 203 7.52 -7.15 -28.52
N GLU A 204 6.38 -7.20 -29.20
CA GLU A 204 5.82 -8.43 -29.80
C GLU A 204 6.83 -9.10 -30.74
N ARG A 205 7.52 -8.30 -31.58
CA ARG A 205 8.57 -8.82 -32.47
C ARG A 205 9.76 -9.41 -31.71
N LEU A 206 10.17 -8.80 -30.59
CA LEU A 206 11.27 -9.31 -29.77
C LEU A 206 10.87 -10.56 -28.98
N LEU A 207 9.59 -10.68 -28.60
CA LEU A 207 9.06 -11.82 -27.85
C LEU A 207 8.70 -13.01 -28.74
N ALA A 208 8.47 -12.80 -30.05
CA ALA A 208 8.15 -13.87 -31.00
C ALA A 208 9.17 -15.03 -30.98
N ASP A 209 10.45 -14.74 -30.69
CA ASP A 209 11.49 -15.76 -30.58
C ASP A 209 11.36 -16.60 -29.29
N PHE A 210 10.83 -16.04 -28.20
CA PHE A 210 10.62 -16.75 -26.93
C PHE A 210 9.46 -17.76 -27.03
N GLU A 211 8.34 -17.37 -27.66
CA GLU A 211 7.20 -18.27 -27.87
C GLU A 211 7.49 -19.44 -28.82
N SER A 212 8.55 -19.35 -29.62
CA SER A 212 8.98 -20.42 -30.53
C SER A 212 9.79 -21.53 -29.86
N VAL A 213 10.30 -21.31 -28.63
CA VAL A 213 11.13 -22.26 -27.88
C VAL A 213 10.28 -23.16 -26.97
N ASP A 214 9.07 -22.74 -26.61
CA ASP A 214 8.11 -23.49 -25.78
C ASP A 214 7.05 -24.25 -26.60
N ARG A 215 7.27 -24.45 -27.91
CA ARG A 215 6.43 -25.30 -28.78
C ARG A 215 7.14 -26.58 -29.23
#